data_AF-A0AAX3N118-F1
#
_entry.id   AF-A0AAX3N118-F1
#
_cell.length_a   1.000
_cell.length_b   1.000
_cell.length_c   1.000
_cell.angle_alpha   90.00
_cell.angle_beta   90.00
_cell.angle_gamma   90.00
#
_symmetry.space_group_name_H-M   'P 1'
#
loop_
_entity.id
_entity.type
_entity.pdbx_description
1 polymer ?
#
loop_
_entity_poly.entity_id
_entity_poly.type
_entity_poly.pdbx_seq_one_letter_code
_entity_poly.pdbx_strand_id
1 'polypeptide(L)'
;MEKKIDPEHIPENEFLKLVAGVKHGDEDSMTRIIEMFEEDMRILSRYIPMPKEDALQSMKLELIELIKNSTLYDEEESNEKKGSEEKE
;
A
#
# COMPACT_ATOMS: atom_id res chain seq x y z
N MET A 1 -15.38 21.86 -14.69
CA MET A 1 -14.45 20.93 -15.36
C MET A 1 -13.89 20.03 -14.29
N GLU A 2 -14.34 18.78 -14.25
CA GLU A 2 -13.82 17.78 -13.31
C GLU A 2 -12.38 17.46 -13.71
N LYS A 3 -11.44 17.72 -12.80
CA LYS A 3 -10.04 17.40 -13.01
C LYS A 3 -9.92 15.88 -12.99
N LYS A 4 -9.60 15.30 -14.14
CA LYS A 4 -9.11 13.93 -14.21
C LYS A 4 -7.86 13.88 -13.36
N ILE A 5 -7.90 13.08 -12.30
CA ILE A 5 -6.72 12.77 -11.52
C ILE A 5 -5.89 11.88 -12.45
N ASP A 6 -4.85 12.43 -13.04
CA ASP A 6 -3.87 11.64 -13.78
C ASP A 6 -3.31 10.59 -12.80
N PRO A 7 -3.38 9.28 -13.10
CA PRO A 7 -2.80 8.24 -12.26
C PRO A 7 -1.25 8.33 -12.16
N GLU A 8 -0.64 9.24 -12.92
CA GLU A 8 0.81 9.30 -13.17
C GLU A 8 1.62 10.06 -12.11
N HIS A 9 1.01 10.56 -11.03
CA HIS A 9 1.79 11.29 -10.01
C HIS A 9 1.19 11.20 -8.61
N ILE A 10 1.14 9.99 -8.05
CA ILE A 10 1.05 9.83 -6.59
C ILE A 10 2.37 10.33 -6.01
N PRO A 11 2.37 11.36 -5.14
CA PRO A 11 3.57 11.73 -4.42
C PRO A 11 4.04 10.50 -3.64
N GLU A 12 5.31 10.12 -3.74
CA GLU A 12 5.90 8.98 -3.02
C GLU A 12 5.52 8.97 -1.52
N ASN A 13 5.40 10.16 -0.93
CA ASN A 13 4.93 10.38 0.44
C ASN A 13 3.50 9.88 0.73
N GLU A 14 2.56 9.98 -0.22
CA GLU A 14 1.19 9.49 -0.04
C GLU A 14 1.13 7.96 -0.09
N PHE A 15 1.88 7.34 -1.01
CA PHE A 15 1.97 5.88 -1.07
C PHE A 15 2.58 5.30 0.22
N LEU A 16 3.66 5.89 0.72
CA LEU A 16 4.31 5.46 1.97
C LEU A 16 3.36 5.53 3.17
N LYS A 17 2.53 6.58 3.26
CA LYS A 17 1.51 6.70 4.32
C LYS A 17 0.45 5.60 4.26
N LEU A 18 -0.01 5.24 3.05
CA LEU A 18 -0.97 4.15 2.88
C LEU A 18 -0.33 2.82 3.29
N VAL A 19 0.92 2.57 2.90
CA VAL A 19 1.65 1.35 3.31
C VAL A 19 1.78 1.26 4.83
N ALA A 20 2.13 2.36 5.50
CA ALA A 20 2.18 2.41 6.96
C ALA A 20 0.80 2.14 7.58
N GLY A 21 -0.27 2.72 7.03
CA GLY A 21 -1.65 2.45 7.45
C GLY A 21 -1.99 0.96 7.41
N VAL A 22 -1.69 0.28 6.30
CA VAL A 22 -1.91 -1.16 6.15
C VAL A 22 -1.18 -1.96 7.24
N LYS A 23 0.07 -1.61 7.56
CA LYS A 23 0.84 -2.28 8.62
C LYS A 23 0.21 -2.11 10.01
N HIS A 24 -0.49 -1.01 10.24
CA HIS A 24 -1.25 -0.76 11.46
C HIS A 24 -2.68 -1.36 11.46
N GLY A 25 -3.05 -2.11 10.41
CA GLY A 25 -4.34 -2.77 10.30
C GLY A 25 -5.44 -1.92 9.65
N ASP A 26 -5.08 -0.81 8.99
CA ASP A 26 -6.03 0.01 8.25
C ASP A 26 -6.42 -0.64 6.90
N GLU A 27 -7.62 -1.19 6.84
CA GLU A 27 -8.19 -1.82 5.65
C GLU A 27 -8.55 -0.79 4.56
N ASP A 28 -8.85 0.46 4.93
CA ASP A 28 -9.15 1.53 3.97
C ASP A 28 -7.89 1.92 3.19
N SER A 29 -6.73 1.94 3.86
CA SER A 29 -5.44 2.14 3.21
C SER A 29 -5.12 1.06 2.17
N MET A 30 -5.41 -0.22 2.47
CA MET A 30 -5.23 -1.31 1.50
C MET A 30 -6.15 -1.13 0.30
N THR A 31 -7.43 -0.81 0.56
CA THR A 31 -8.41 -0.58 -0.51
C THR A 31 -7.95 0.53 -1.43
N ARG A 32 -7.43 1.63 -0.87
CA ARG A 32 -6.93 2.75 -1.64
C ARG A 32 -5.74 2.38 -2.52
N ILE A 33 -4.80 1.58 -1.98
CA ILE A 33 -3.68 1.05 -2.75
C ILE A 33 -4.18 0.20 -3.93
N ILE A 34 -5.16 -0.67 -3.73
CA ILE A 34 -5.71 -1.51 -4.81
C ILE A 34 -6.37 -0.65 -5.89
N GLU A 35 -7.16 0.36 -5.52
CA GLU A 35 -7.79 1.28 -6.46
C GLU A 35 -6.76 2.03 -7.31
N MET A 36 -5.63 2.43 -6.72
CA MET A 36 -4.55 3.14 -7.42
C MET A 36 -3.96 2.31 -8.57
N PHE A 37 -3.83 1.00 -8.38
CA PHE A 37 -3.26 0.09 -9.39
C PHE A 37 -4.33 -0.63 -10.23
N GLU A 38 -5.62 -0.38 -10.02
CA GLU A 38 -6.67 -1.19 -10.65
C GLU A 38 -6.68 -1.07 -12.18
N GLU A 39 -6.48 0.13 -12.73
CA GLU A 39 -6.41 0.35 -14.18
C GLU A 39 -5.20 -0.39 -14.77
N ASP A 40 -4.04 -0.30 -14.12
CA ASP A 40 -2.82 -0.98 -14.54
C ASP A 40 -2.98 -2.50 -14.49
N MET A 41 -3.56 -3.04 -13.41
CA MET A 41 -3.90 -4.47 -13.31
C MET A 41 -4.86 -4.89 -14.44
N ARG A 42 -5.84 -4.07 -14.81
CA ARG A 42 -6.74 -4.37 -15.94
C ARG A 42 -6.00 -4.41 -17.27
N ILE A 43 -5.01 -3.55 -17.48
CA ILE A 43 -4.16 -3.57 -18.68
C ILE A 43 -3.25 -4.82 -18.67
N LEU A 44 -2.58 -5.07 -17.55
CA LEU A 44 -1.62 -6.17 -17.38
C LEU A 44 -2.29 -7.55 -17.46
N SER A 45 -3.54 -7.67 -17.01
CA SER A 45 -4.31 -8.93 -17.07
C SER A 45 -4.38 -9.53 -18.48
N ARG A 46 -4.28 -8.71 -19.53
CA ARG A 46 -4.33 -9.14 -20.93
C ARG A 46 -3.12 -9.97 -21.36
N TYR A 47 -2.02 -9.87 -20.62
CA TYR A 47 -0.76 -10.54 -20.94
C TYR A 47 -0.54 -11.81 -20.10
N ILE A 48 -1.43 -12.08 -19.15
CA ILE A 48 -1.35 -13.25 -18.27
C ILE A 48 -2.18 -14.38 -18.91
N PRO A 49 -1.63 -15.59 -19.09
CA PRO A 49 -2.33 -16.71 -19.75
C PRO A 49 -3.34 -17.37 -18.80
N MET A 50 -4.30 -16.58 -18.31
CA MET A 50 -5.36 -16.95 -17.38
C MET A 50 -6.65 -16.21 -17.76
N PRO A 51 -7.84 -16.65 -17.31
CA PRO A 51 -9.04 -15.84 -17.41
C PRO A 51 -8.82 -14.46 -16.80
N LYS A 52 -9.38 -13.43 -17.43
CA LYS A 52 -9.14 -12.02 -17.04
C LYS A 52 -9.44 -11.77 -15.55
N GLU A 53 -10.55 -12.30 -15.07
CA GLU A 53 -10.96 -12.14 -13.67
C GLU A 53 -9.98 -12.85 -12.73
N ASP A 54 -9.55 -14.07 -13.08
CA ASP A 54 -8.56 -14.80 -12.28
C ASP A 54 -7.22 -14.05 -12.24
N ALA A 55 -6.75 -13.52 -13.37
CA ALA A 55 -5.56 -12.68 -13.43
C ALA A 55 -5.67 -11.43 -12.55
N LEU A 56 -6.80 -10.73 -12.61
CA LEU A 56 -7.06 -9.57 -11.76
C LEU A 56 -7.04 -9.93 -10.27
N GLN A 57 -7.69 -11.03 -9.87
CA GLN A 57 -7.72 -11.47 -8.48
C GLN A 57 -6.33 -11.92 -8.01
N SER A 58 -5.56 -12.63 -8.84
CA SER A 58 -4.19 -13.02 -8.53
C SER A 58 -3.31 -11.80 -8.29
N MET A 59 -3.36 -10.78 -9.16
CA MET A 59 -2.57 -9.55 -8.97
C MET A 59 -2.96 -8.79 -7.71
N LYS A 60 -4.26 -8.71 -7.38
CA LYS A 60 -4.73 -8.09 -6.14
C LYS A 60 -4.21 -8.85 -4.91
N LEU A 61 -4.30 -10.18 -4.93
CA LEU A 61 -3.82 -11.03 -3.84
C LEU A 61 -2.31 -10.85 -3.61
N GLU A 62 -1.53 -10.96 -4.67
CA GLU A 62 -0.07 -10.79 -4.62
C GLU A 62 0.33 -9.39 -4.13
N LEU A 63 -0.38 -8.34 -4.57
CA LEU A 63 -0.14 -6.99 -4.07
C LEU A 63 -0.43 -6.89 -2.56
N ILE A 64 -1.56 -7.43 -2.10
CA ILE A 64 -1.92 -7.44 -0.67
C ILE A 64 -0.82 -8.15 0.14
N GLU A 65 -0.37 -9.32 -0.30
CA GLU A 65 0.67 -10.09 0.37
C GLU A 65 2.01 -9.34 0.39
N LEU A 66 2.39 -8.72 -0.72
CA LEU A 66 3.63 -7.95 -0.83
C LEU A 66 3.62 -6.77 0.15
N ILE A 67 2.53 -6.02 0.23
CA ILE A 67 2.43 -4.87 1.15
C ILE A 67 2.41 -5.34 2.61
N LYS A 68 1.61 -6.37 2.94
CA LYS A 68 1.51 -6.88 4.33
C LYS A 68 2.81 -7.51 4.83
N ASN A 69 3.58 -8.12 3.94
CA ASN A 69 4.85 -8.76 4.28
C ASN A 69 6.06 -7.87 4.00
N SER A 70 5.86 -6.61 3.58
CA SER A 70 6.96 -5.69 3.32
C SER A 70 7.68 -5.36 4.63
N THR A 71 8.90 -5.86 4.78
CA THR A 71 9.79 -5.54 5.92
C THR A 71 10.51 -4.19 5.73
N LEU A 72 10.32 -3.55 4.57
CA LEU A 72 10.85 -2.23 4.30
C LEU A 72 9.97 -1.21 5.05
N TYR A 73 10.59 -0.39 5.89
CA TYR A 73 9.91 0.60 6.75
C TYR A 73 9.16 -0.02 7.93
N ASP A 74 9.82 -0.86 8.72
CA ASP A 74 9.69 -0.64 10.15
C ASP A 74 10.40 0.71 10.37
N GLU A 75 9.64 1.80 10.52
CA GLU A 75 10.23 2.97 11.15
C GLU A 75 10.74 2.46 12.49
N GLU A 76 12.07 2.40 12.63
CA GLU A 76 12.66 2.48 13.94
C GLU A 76 12.14 3.78 14.56
N GLU A 77 11.03 3.70 15.30
CA GLU A 77 10.84 4.50 16.52
C GLU A 77 11.92 4.06 17.52
N SER A 78 13.19 4.21 17.12
CA SER A 78 14.32 4.25 18.02
C SER A 78 14.24 5.57 18.76
N ASN A 79 13.57 5.48 19.91
CA ASN A 79 14.09 5.94 21.19
C ASN A 79 13.87 7.42 21.54
N GLU A 80 12.68 7.73 22.07
CA GLU A 80 12.53 8.83 23.01
C GLU A 80 11.56 8.50 24.16
N LYS A 81 11.76 7.37 24.84
CA LYS A 81 11.28 7.17 26.21
C LYS A 81 12.24 6.34 27.06
N LYS A 82 13.16 7.01 27.74
CA LYS A 82 13.42 6.83 29.18
C LYS A 82 14.58 7.71 29.63
N GLY A 83 14.27 8.77 30.37
CA GLY A 83 15.31 9.60 30.97
C GLY A 83 14.84 10.78 31.79
N SER A 84 13.77 10.63 32.56
CA SER A 84 13.33 11.56 33.63
C SER A 84 11.98 11.00 34.14
N GLU A 85 11.72 10.72 35.41
CA GLU A 85 12.28 11.28 36.63
C GLU A 85 12.48 10.18 37.68
N GLU A 86 13.49 10.43 38.50
CA GLU A 86 13.99 9.64 39.60
C GLU A 86 12.89 9.34 40.63
N LYS A 87 12.93 8.12 41.16
CA LYS A 87 12.28 7.79 42.43
C LYS A 87 13.23 8.18 43.56
N GLU A 88 12.58 8.63 44.63
CA GLU A 88 13.00 8.68 46.04
C GLU A 88 13.57 10.01 46.55
#